data_AF-A0A935MW52-F1
#
_entry.id   AF-A0A935MW52-F1
#
_cell.length_a   1.000
_cell.length_b   1.000
_cell.length_c   1.000
_cell.angle_alpha   90.00
_cell.angle_beta   90.00
_cell.angle_gamma   90.00
#
_symmetry.space_group_name_H-M   'P 1'
#
loop_
_entity.id
_entity.type
_entity.pdbx_description
1 polymer ?
#
loop_
_entity_poly.entity_id
_entity_poly.type
_entity_poly.pdbx_seq_one_letter_code
_entity_poly.pdbx_strand_id
1 'polypeptide(L)'
;MSRKFYFSFLVAAAVFMAGHLVIFAQDSPVAGTVELKKADGTIEPVAGALIEVYRTDIKGGFPSATTDSKGQFRFAAMPYNGVYTFAVSAPNCAPSVFPNVKSGQEKLLIVLSPGNGKKFSESEARSFKPAKTGEGSGELTEEEKKAKADFDKKAAEIEAKNAKATKTNEIITAAAKDAKDAFDAKNYDLAIAKYEEGIAADPEFVGSAPVFNNNRSISLRIRAVDTRNTAIKLTDATEKFAALEKAKKDLADSAAGFLRAWNILNNAPATDIVDRTNYEATKTAALVGAQETFRMAVLTEQVDPSVIEAAKVLTPAYVAVEPDATKKATAKLIFADLYRVAGDSENAIASYKAILETSPENVDALVGLGLSLVNYGYIKDDKVMLQEAANYLQKFVSLAPDSHKFKANAAEAITTLKTLSNVAPQKVQSGGKKKP
;
A
#
# COMPACT_ATOMS: atom_id res chain seq x y z
N MET A 1 -2.80 47.39 -20.77
CA MET A 1 -1.56 47.84 -20.10
C MET A 1 -1.02 46.67 -19.28
N SER A 2 0.15 46.18 -19.66
CA SER A 2 0.74 44.89 -19.28
C SER A 2 1.07 44.77 -17.79
N ARG A 3 0.72 43.65 -17.17
CA ARG A 3 1.40 43.13 -15.98
C ARG A 3 1.81 41.68 -16.19
N LYS A 4 3.00 41.56 -16.78
CA LYS A 4 3.84 40.36 -16.68
C LYS A 4 4.57 40.40 -15.33
N PHE A 5 4.84 39.20 -14.82
CA PHE A 5 5.73 38.82 -13.71
C PHE A 5 5.21 39.01 -12.28
N TYR A 6 5.15 37.85 -11.59
CA TYR A 6 5.60 37.46 -10.24
C TYR A 6 4.56 36.45 -9.74
N PHE A 7 4.77 35.14 -9.89
CA PHE A 7 5.43 34.33 -8.86
C PHE A 7 6.00 33.03 -9.45
N SER A 8 7.24 33.12 -9.94
CA SER A 8 8.16 32.00 -10.02
C SER A 8 8.79 31.82 -8.63
N PHE A 9 8.07 31.19 -7.69
CA PHE A 9 8.66 30.79 -6.39
C PHE A 9 8.00 29.53 -5.77
N LEU A 10 7.27 28.74 -6.57
CA LEU A 10 6.62 27.49 -6.13
C LEU A 10 7.32 26.21 -6.64
N VAL A 11 8.65 26.26 -6.85
CA VAL A 11 9.42 25.11 -7.36
C VAL A 11 10.48 24.59 -6.37
N ALA A 12 10.67 25.20 -5.19
CA ALA A 12 11.80 24.86 -4.31
C ALA A 12 11.44 24.15 -2.98
N ALA A 13 10.19 23.75 -2.73
CA ALA A 13 9.81 23.17 -1.42
C ALA A 13 8.90 21.92 -1.47
N ALA A 14 8.91 21.16 -2.57
CA ALA A 14 8.10 19.93 -2.70
C ALA A 14 8.93 18.67 -3.03
N VAL A 15 10.22 18.63 -2.67
CA VAL A 15 11.10 17.46 -2.92
C VAL A 15 11.56 16.76 -1.62
N PHE A 16 11.16 17.23 -0.43
CA PHE A 16 11.68 16.70 0.83
C PHE A 16 10.89 15.55 1.50
N MET A 17 10.21 14.71 0.72
CA MET A 17 9.89 13.34 1.15
C MET A 17 10.13 12.38 0.00
N ALA A 18 11.41 12.19 -0.34
CA ALA A 18 11.87 10.89 -0.82
C ALA A 18 11.54 9.89 0.29
N GLY A 19 10.31 9.36 0.26
CA GLY A 19 9.98 8.16 1.00
C GLY A 19 11.07 7.16 0.67
N HIS A 20 11.82 6.74 1.69
CA HIS A 20 12.86 5.75 1.53
C HIS A 20 12.23 4.57 0.78
N LEU A 21 12.57 4.42 -0.50
CA LEU A 21 12.39 3.16 -1.18
C LEU A 21 13.13 2.18 -0.29
N VAL A 22 12.38 1.28 0.35
CA VAL A 22 12.98 0.23 1.15
C VAL A 22 13.91 -0.49 0.19
N ILE A 23 15.21 -0.35 0.44
CA ILE A 23 16.24 -1.08 -0.28
C ILE A 23 15.93 -2.53 0.06
N PHE A 24 15.29 -3.26 -0.87
CA PHE A 24 15.20 -4.70 -0.74
C PHE A 24 16.64 -5.19 -0.61
N ALA A 25 16.92 -5.77 0.56
CA ALA A 25 18.24 -6.24 0.93
C ALA A 25 18.78 -7.17 -0.16
N GLN A 26 20.11 -7.23 -0.28
CA GLN A 26 20.85 -8.12 -1.18
C GLN A 26 20.62 -9.62 -0.87
N ASP A 27 19.79 -9.90 0.14
CA ASP A 27 19.42 -11.18 0.68
C ASP A 27 17.90 -11.25 0.87
N SER A 28 17.29 -12.42 0.66
CA SER A 28 15.85 -12.64 0.84
C SER A 28 15.61 -13.90 1.67
N PRO A 29 14.56 -13.95 2.51
CA PRO A 29 14.34 -15.10 3.36
C PRO A 29 13.98 -16.35 2.55
N VAL A 30 14.33 -17.51 3.09
CA VAL A 30 13.82 -18.82 2.64
C VAL A 30 13.19 -19.50 3.84
N ALA A 31 11.94 -19.93 3.72
CA ALA A 31 11.18 -20.53 4.80
C ALA A 31 10.30 -21.66 4.28
N GLY A 32 9.90 -22.53 5.19
CA GLY A 32 9.07 -23.67 4.84
C GLY A 32 8.71 -24.55 6.03
N THR A 33 8.06 -25.66 5.71
CA THR A 33 7.64 -26.68 6.67
C THR A 33 8.19 -28.04 6.25
N VAL A 34 8.64 -28.82 7.24
CA VAL A 34 9.00 -30.22 7.09
C VAL A 34 7.89 -31.07 7.72
N GLU A 35 7.34 -31.99 6.94
CA GLU A 35 6.30 -32.93 7.38
C GLU A 35 6.75 -34.37 7.14
N LEU A 36 6.41 -35.27 8.06
CA LEU A 36 6.60 -36.71 7.90
C LEU A 36 5.28 -37.28 7.45
N LYS A 37 5.29 -37.98 6.32
CA LYS A 37 4.17 -38.83 5.93
C LYS A 37 4.44 -40.27 6.34
N LYS A 38 3.67 -40.79 7.30
CA LYS A 38 3.79 -42.18 7.77
C LYS A 38 3.23 -43.18 6.77
N ALA A 39 3.56 -44.45 6.97
CA ALA A 39 3.10 -45.56 6.10
C ALA A 39 1.57 -45.69 6.07
N ASP A 40 0.88 -45.30 7.14
CA ASP A 40 -0.59 -45.25 7.25
C ASP A 40 -1.23 -44.04 6.53
N GLY A 41 -0.41 -43.19 5.88
CA GLY A 41 -0.85 -42.01 5.15
C GLY A 41 -1.10 -40.78 6.01
N THR A 42 -0.94 -40.87 7.34
CA THR A 42 -0.98 -39.71 8.24
C THR A 42 0.20 -38.78 7.99
N ILE A 43 -0.03 -37.48 8.16
CA ILE A 43 0.97 -36.43 7.96
C ILE A 43 1.11 -35.69 9.29
N GLU A 44 2.33 -35.57 9.77
CA GLU A 44 2.64 -34.82 10.99
C GLU A 44 3.84 -33.90 10.78
N PRO A 45 3.88 -32.73 11.42
CA PRO A 45 5.05 -31.86 11.39
C PRO A 45 6.26 -32.55 12.01
N VAL A 46 7.43 -32.40 11.39
CA VAL A 46 8.68 -32.97 11.93
C VAL A 46 9.38 -31.93 12.77
N ALA A 47 9.28 -32.05 14.09
CA ALA A 47 10.03 -31.20 15.00
C ALA A 47 11.52 -31.57 15.05
N GLY A 48 12.40 -30.56 15.05
CA GLY A 48 13.84 -30.77 15.15
C GLY A 48 14.51 -31.40 13.92
N ALA A 49 13.85 -31.39 12.75
CA ALA A 49 14.48 -31.75 11.49
C ALA A 49 15.62 -30.79 11.18
N LEU A 50 16.80 -31.32 10.89
CA LEU A 50 17.99 -30.56 10.52
C LEU A 50 17.96 -30.26 9.01
N ILE A 51 18.10 -28.99 8.66
CA ILE A 51 18.23 -28.49 7.29
C ILE A 51 19.65 -27.97 7.10
N GLU A 52 20.42 -28.66 6.27
CA GLU A 52 21.76 -28.26 5.85
C GLU A 52 21.70 -27.66 4.45
N VAL A 53 22.37 -26.53 4.26
CA VAL A 53 22.24 -25.72 3.05
C VAL A 53 23.57 -25.62 2.32
N TYR A 54 23.57 -26.04 1.06
CA TYR A 54 24.74 -26.05 0.20
C TYR A 54 24.49 -25.18 -1.03
N ARG A 55 25.43 -24.30 -1.41
CA ARG A 55 25.35 -23.57 -2.68
C ARG A 55 25.74 -24.47 -3.85
N THR A 56 25.03 -24.43 -4.96
CA THR A 56 25.31 -25.28 -6.13
C THR A 56 26.36 -24.70 -7.07
N ASP A 57 26.62 -23.40 -6.99
CA ASP A 57 27.46 -22.66 -7.93
C ASP A 57 28.89 -22.39 -7.43
N ILE A 58 29.11 -22.47 -6.11
CA ILE A 58 30.44 -22.39 -5.48
C ILE A 58 30.57 -23.47 -4.39
N LYS A 59 31.82 -23.81 -4.04
CA LYS A 59 32.10 -24.65 -2.88
C LYS A 59 31.92 -23.83 -1.59
N GLY A 60 30.67 -23.70 -1.16
CA GLY A 60 30.24 -23.00 0.04
C GLY A 60 28.84 -23.42 0.46
N GLY A 61 28.39 -23.00 1.64
CA GLY A 61 27.09 -23.31 2.19
C GLY A 61 26.56 -22.17 3.06
N PHE A 62 25.38 -22.38 3.62
CA PHE A 62 24.77 -21.47 4.60
C PHE A 62 24.71 -22.19 5.95
N PRO A 63 24.69 -21.47 7.10
CA PRO A 63 24.43 -22.09 8.39
C PRO A 63 23.19 -23.00 8.33
N SER A 64 23.24 -24.14 9.01
CA SER A 64 22.09 -25.04 9.10
C SER A 64 21.01 -24.48 10.03
N ALA A 65 19.79 -24.97 9.87
CA ALA A 65 18.66 -24.67 10.76
C ALA A 65 18.00 -25.97 11.23
N THR A 66 17.24 -25.87 12.31
CA THR A 66 16.36 -26.96 12.77
C THR A 66 14.92 -26.48 12.78
N THR A 67 13.99 -27.38 12.45
CA THR A 67 12.57 -27.05 12.54
C THR A 67 12.07 -26.90 13.97
N ASP A 68 11.08 -26.03 14.15
CA ASP A 68 10.36 -25.89 15.43
C ASP A 68 9.34 -27.03 15.67
N SER A 69 8.54 -26.92 16.73
CA SER A 69 7.52 -27.93 17.08
C SER A 69 6.41 -28.10 16.04
N LYS A 70 6.27 -27.16 15.10
CA LYS A 70 5.33 -27.21 13.98
C LYS A 70 6.00 -27.62 12.68
N GLY A 71 7.25 -28.06 12.72
CA GLY A 71 8.01 -28.43 11.53
C GLY A 71 8.50 -27.24 10.72
N GLN A 72 8.40 -26.02 11.21
CA GLN A 72 8.72 -24.81 10.45
C GLN A 72 10.21 -24.47 10.55
N PHE A 73 10.82 -24.04 9.44
CA PHE A 73 12.19 -23.51 9.39
C PHE A 73 12.23 -22.17 8.67
N ARG A 74 13.29 -21.38 8.95
CA ARG A 74 13.56 -20.12 8.26
C ARG A 74 15.04 -19.79 8.21
N PHE A 75 15.48 -19.31 7.07
CA PHE A 75 16.74 -18.61 6.83
C PHE A 75 16.41 -17.16 6.49
N ALA A 76 16.84 -16.20 7.32
CA ALA A 76 16.36 -14.82 7.22
C ALA A 76 16.99 -14.01 6.07
N ALA A 77 18.21 -14.35 5.66
CA ALA A 77 19.01 -13.55 4.73
C ALA A 77 19.83 -14.47 3.81
N MET A 78 19.15 -15.15 2.87
CA MET A 78 19.84 -15.95 1.86
C MET A 78 20.21 -15.08 0.66
N PRO A 79 21.49 -15.05 0.23
CA PRO A 79 21.95 -14.24 -0.91
C PRO A 79 21.21 -14.53 -2.22
N TYR A 80 20.86 -13.47 -2.95
CA TYR A 80 20.04 -13.53 -4.17
C TYR A 80 20.69 -14.22 -5.38
N ASN A 81 22.02 -14.22 -5.44
CA ASN A 81 22.78 -14.82 -6.55
C ASN A 81 23.08 -16.31 -6.35
N GLY A 82 22.64 -16.91 -5.24
CA GLY A 82 22.87 -18.31 -4.94
C GLY A 82 21.70 -19.20 -5.39
N VAL A 83 22.04 -20.36 -5.94
CA VAL A 83 21.12 -21.49 -6.03
C VAL A 83 21.55 -22.48 -4.95
N TYR A 84 20.59 -22.96 -4.17
CA TYR A 84 20.84 -23.75 -2.98
C TYR A 84 20.26 -25.16 -3.09
N THR A 85 20.92 -26.09 -2.43
CA THR A 85 20.47 -27.45 -2.20
C THR A 85 20.27 -27.64 -0.71
N PHE A 86 19.06 -28.02 -0.31
CA PHE A 86 18.70 -28.29 1.07
C PHE A 86 18.77 -29.79 1.30
N ALA A 87 19.67 -30.24 2.19
CA ALA A 87 19.65 -31.60 2.70
C ALA A 87 18.88 -31.61 4.03
N VAL A 88 17.80 -32.36 4.10
CA VAL A 88 16.93 -32.43 5.27
C VAL A 88 17.02 -33.82 5.88
N SER A 89 17.26 -33.86 7.19
CA SER A 89 17.34 -35.12 7.95
C SER A 89 16.65 -34.97 9.31
N ALA A 90 16.04 -36.04 9.79
CA ALA A 90 15.39 -36.08 11.08
C ALA A 90 15.39 -37.51 11.64
N PRO A 91 15.32 -37.70 12.97
CA PRO A 91 15.15 -39.03 13.55
C PRO A 91 13.94 -39.76 12.95
N ASN A 92 14.09 -41.08 12.73
CA ASN A 92 13.05 -41.95 12.14
C ASN A 92 12.56 -41.54 10.75
N CYS A 93 13.26 -40.63 10.07
CA CYS A 93 12.95 -40.19 8.71
C CYS A 93 14.07 -40.62 7.74
N ALA A 94 13.70 -40.91 6.50
CA ALA A 94 14.66 -40.99 5.40
C ALA A 94 15.11 -39.56 5.07
N PRO A 95 16.42 -39.30 4.88
CA PRO A 95 16.87 -37.98 4.51
C PRO A 95 16.40 -37.64 3.10
N SER A 96 16.14 -36.37 2.85
CA SER A 96 15.69 -35.85 1.55
C SER A 96 16.60 -34.72 1.09
N VAL A 97 16.72 -34.55 -0.23
CA VAL A 97 17.44 -33.43 -0.84
C VAL A 97 16.47 -32.63 -1.69
N PHE A 98 16.39 -31.34 -1.41
CA PHE A 98 15.63 -30.36 -2.18
C PHE A 98 16.61 -29.47 -2.96
N PRO A 99 16.85 -29.78 -4.26
CA PRO A 99 17.71 -28.95 -5.10
C PRO A 99 16.98 -27.69 -5.58
N ASN A 100 17.73 -26.76 -6.16
CA ASN A 100 17.23 -25.56 -6.84
C ASN A 100 16.41 -24.61 -5.95
N VAL A 101 16.69 -24.58 -4.66
CA VAL A 101 16.12 -23.60 -3.73
C VAL A 101 16.73 -22.24 -4.03
N LYS A 102 15.89 -21.21 -4.19
CA LYS A 102 16.30 -19.81 -4.43
C LYS A 102 15.91 -18.96 -3.22
N SER A 103 16.63 -17.87 -2.99
CA SER A 103 16.24 -16.86 -2.01
C SER A 103 14.83 -16.31 -2.30
N GLY A 104 14.02 -16.03 -1.29
CA GLY A 104 12.64 -15.55 -1.43
C GLY A 104 11.57 -16.66 -1.48
N GLN A 105 11.95 -17.93 -1.39
CA GLN A 105 11.00 -19.04 -1.28
C GLN A 105 10.56 -19.24 0.18
N GLU A 106 9.42 -18.69 0.57
CA GLU A 106 8.94 -18.71 1.97
C GLU A 106 7.87 -19.77 2.29
N LYS A 107 7.47 -20.59 1.32
CA LYS A 107 6.41 -21.61 1.45
C LYS A 107 6.87 -23.00 0.99
N LEU A 108 8.14 -23.33 1.19
CA LEU A 108 8.65 -24.65 0.83
C LEU A 108 7.97 -25.72 1.70
N LEU A 109 7.40 -26.74 1.06
CA LEU A 109 6.93 -27.94 1.76
C LEU A 109 7.85 -29.11 1.45
N ILE A 110 8.49 -29.63 2.49
CA ILE A 110 9.40 -30.77 2.42
C ILE A 110 8.73 -31.94 3.12
N VAL A 111 8.36 -32.97 2.35
CA VAL A 111 7.76 -34.18 2.90
C VAL A 111 8.84 -35.26 3.01
N LEU A 112 9.08 -35.74 4.23
CA LEU A 112 9.94 -36.86 4.51
C LEU A 112 9.13 -38.16 4.55
N SER A 113 9.79 -39.26 4.23
CA SER A 113 9.27 -40.61 4.43
C SER A 113 9.89 -41.23 5.69
N PRO A 114 9.28 -42.28 6.27
CA PRO A 114 9.88 -43.00 7.38
C PRO A 114 11.23 -43.59 6.96
N GLY A 115 12.20 -43.61 7.88
CA GLY A 115 13.52 -44.14 7.60
C GLY A 115 14.38 -44.23 8.84
N ASN A 116 15.68 -44.44 8.63
CA ASN A 116 16.62 -44.74 9.71
C ASN A 116 17.28 -43.49 10.34
N GLY A 117 16.85 -42.28 9.96
CA GLY A 117 17.45 -41.04 10.44
C GLY A 117 18.86 -40.78 9.92
N LYS A 118 19.28 -41.45 8.83
CA LYS A 118 20.57 -41.18 8.17
C LYS A 118 20.62 -39.69 7.79
N LYS A 119 21.81 -39.11 7.88
CA LYS A 119 22.12 -37.78 7.33
C LYS A 119 22.92 -37.94 6.04
N PHE A 120 22.72 -37.04 5.08
CA PHE A 120 23.60 -36.98 3.91
C PHE A 120 24.91 -36.32 4.30
N SER A 121 26.03 -36.85 3.83
CA SER A 121 27.25 -36.07 3.73
C SER A 121 27.06 -34.94 2.72
N GLU A 122 27.84 -33.86 2.83
CA GLU A 122 27.82 -32.76 1.87
C GLU A 122 28.03 -33.27 0.42
N SER A 123 28.89 -34.26 0.22
CA SER A 123 29.13 -34.86 -1.10
C SER A 123 27.91 -35.61 -1.64
N GLU A 124 27.20 -36.37 -0.80
CA GLU A 124 25.96 -37.04 -1.17
C GLU A 124 24.84 -36.03 -1.46
N ALA A 125 24.70 -34.98 -0.65
CA ALA A 125 23.70 -33.94 -0.83
C ALA A 125 23.88 -33.18 -2.17
N ARG A 126 25.13 -32.83 -2.52
CA ARG A 126 25.46 -32.11 -3.76
C ARG A 126 25.33 -32.97 -5.01
N SER A 127 25.56 -34.27 -4.88
CA SER A 127 25.52 -35.24 -5.98
C SER A 127 24.16 -35.93 -6.14
N PHE A 128 23.20 -35.62 -5.26
CA PHE A 128 21.91 -36.30 -5.20
C PHE A 128 21.15 -36.13 -6.51
N LYS A 129 20.88 -37.25 -7.17
CA LYS A 129 19.91 -37.36 -8.25
C LYS A 129 18.68 -38.06 -7.65
N PRO A 130 17.46 -37.54 -7.86
CA PRO A 130 16.27 -38.23 -7.39
C PRO A 130 16.28 -39.64 -7.98
N ALA A 131 16.19 -40.65 -7.11
CA ALA A 131 16.05 -42.02 -7.57
C ALA A 131 14.74 -42.10 -8.37
N LYS A 132 14.82 -42.50 -9.65
CA LYS A 132 13.64 -43.09 -10.29
C LYS A 132 13.26 -44.28 -9.43
N THR A 133 12.03 -44.30 -8.92
CA THR A 133 11.47 -45.37 -8.10
C THR A 133 11.84 -46.73 -8.68
N GLY A 134 12.78 -47.41 -8.02
CA GLY A 134 13.27 -48.72 -8.43
C GLY A 134 12.18 -49.78 -8.20
N GLU A 135 11.99 -50.62 -9.20
CA GLU A 135 11.19 -51.83 -9.18
C GLU A 135 11.70 -52.76 -8.06
N GLY A 136 10.95 -52.81 -6.96
CA GLY A 136 11.03 -53.88 -5.96
C GLY A 136 9.82 -54.80 -6.18
N SER A 137 10.08 -55.98 -6.72
CA SER A 137 9.10 -57.03 -6.99
C SER A 137 8.57 -57.64 -5.68
N GLY A 138 7.45 -57.12 -5.21
CA GLY A 138 6.53 -57.77 -4.28
C GLY A 138 5.13 -57.23 -4.57
N GLU A 139 4.15 -58.09 -4.80
CA GLU A 139 2.76 -57.67 -5.02
C GLU A 139 2.27 -56.90 -3.78
N LEU A 140 2.14 -55.58 -3.94
CA LEU A 140 1.51 -54.71 -2.94
C LEU A 140 0.09 -55.19 -2.68
N THR A 141 -0.29 -55.28 -1.40
CA THR A 141 -1.68 -55.51 -1.01
C THR A 141 -2.59 -54.39 -1.54
N GLU A 142 -3.89 -54.63 -1.70
CA GLU A 142 -4.87 -53.62 -2.15
C GLU A 142 -4.81 -52.32 -1.32
N GLU A 143 -4.56 -52.45 -0.01
CA GLU A 143 -4.44 -51.33 0.93
C GLU A 143 -3.15 -50.53 0.71
N GLU A 144 -2.02 -51.19 0.42
CA GLU A 144 -0.74 -50.54 0.09
C GLU A 144 -0.76 -49.89 -1.30
N LYS A 145 -1.47 -50.48 -2.28
CA LYS A 145 -1.71 -49.84 -3.60
C LYS A 145 -2.52 -48.56 -3.45
N LYS A 146 -3.54 -48.56 -2.59
CA LYS A 146 -4.36 -47.38 -2.31
C LYS A 146 -3.57 -46.31 -1.54
N ALA A 147 -2.79 -46.69 -0.53
CA ALA A 147 -1.93 -45.77 0.22
C ALA A 147 -0.83 -45.15 -0.66
N LYS A 148 -0.26 -45.92 -1.61
CA LYS A 148 0.69 -45.44 -2.61
C LYS A 148 0.04 -44.49 -3.62
N ALA A 149 -1.14 -44.82 -4.15
CA ALA A 149 -1.87 -43.92 -5.04
C ALA A 149 -2.24 -42.59 -4.35
N ASP A 150 -2.65 -42.63 -3.07
CA ASP A 150 -2.91 -41.44 -2.26
C ASP A 150 -1.61 -40.66 -1.92
N PHE A 151 -0.46 -41.33 -1.90
CA PHE A 151 0.86 -40.70 -1.80
C PHE A 151 1.26 -39.99 -3.07
N ASP A 152 1.22 -40.68 -4.20
CA ASP A 152 1.62 -40.13 -5.49
C ASP A 152 0.71 -38.96 -5.87
N LYS A 153 -0.60 -39.04 -5.56
CA LYS A 153 -1.53 -37.92 -5.76
C LYS A 153 -1.19 -36.71 -4.90
N LYS A 154 -0.96 -36.90 -3.58
CA LYS A 154 -0.59 -35.78 -2.69
C LYS A 154 0.78 -35.19 -3.03
N ALA A 155 1.76 -36.02 -3.41
CA ALA A 155 3.08 -35.57 -3.84
C ALA A 155 2.99 -34.75 -5.13
N ALA A 156 2.21 -35.20 -6.12
CA ALA A 156 1.94 -34.45 -7.35
C ALA A 156 1.20 -33.13 -7.08
N GLU A 157 0.24 -33.11 -6.15
CA GLU A 157 -0.42 -31.87 -5.71
C GLU A 157 0.56 -30.88 -5.06
N ILE A 158 1.50 -31.37 -4.25
CA ILE A 158 2.54 -30.54 -3.61
C ILE A 158 3.54 -30.02 -4.64
N GLU A 159 3.99 -30.88 -5.56
CA GLU A 159 4.89 -30.49 -6.65
C GLU A 159 4.24 -29.43 -7.54
N ALA A 160 2.97 -29.59 -7.90
CA ALA A 160 2.21 -28.59 -8.64
C ALA A 160 2.06 -27.26 -7.87
N LYS A 161 1.82 -27.32 -6.56
CA LYS A 161 1.78 -26.11 -5.69
C LYS A 161 3.14 -25.42 -5.62
N ASN A 162 4.24 -26.17 -5.47
CA ASN A 162 5.60 -25.64 -5.42
C ASN A 162 6.02 -25.03 -6.77
N ALA A 163 5.66 -25.68 -7.88
CA ALA A 163 5.89 -25.16 -9.22
C ALA A 163 5.13 -23.84 -9.46
N LYS A 164 3.86 -23.78 -9.03
CA LYS A 164 3.06 -22.56 -9.09
C LYS A 164 3.67 -21.45 -8.23
N ALA A 165 4.05 -21.74 -6.98
CA ALA A 165 4.69 -20.78 -6.09
C ALA A 165 6.01 -20.25 -6.66
N THR A 166 6.82 -21.12 -7.27
CA THR A 166 8.07 -20.73 -7.92
C THR A 166 7.81 -19.79 -9.08
N LYS A 167 6.86 -20.11 -9.96
CA LYS A 167 6.49 -19.25 -11.09
C LYS A 167 5.95 -17.90 -10.63
N THR A 168 5.09 -17.88 -9.60
CA THR A 168 4.57 -16.65 -9.00
C THR A 168 5.71 -15.78 -8.44
N ASN A 169 6.66 -16.38 -7.72
CA ASN A 169 7.81 -15.65 -7.18
C ASN A 169 8.73 -15.08 -8.27
N GLU A 170 8.94 -15.82 -9.36
CA GLU A 170 9.71 -15.33 -10.51
C GLU A 170 9.04 -14.12 -11.16
N ILE A 171 7.71 -14.14 -11.35
CA ILE A 171 6.95 -13.00 -11.88
C ILE A 171 7.05 -11.81 -10.92
N ILE A 172 6.81 -12.01 -9.63
CA ILE A 172 6.88 -10.95 -8.61
C ILE A 172 8.27 -10.28 -8.61
N THR A 173 9.33 -11.07 -8.65
CA THR A 173 10.71 -10.57 -8.61
C THR A 173 11.04 -9.75 -9.86
N ALA A 174 10.68 -10.27 -11.04
CA ALA A 174 10.89 -9.57 -12.30
C ALA A 174 10.07 -8.27 -12.37
N ALA A 175 8.78 -8.33 -12.01
CA ALA A 175 7.89 -7.19 -11.96
C ALA A 175 8.38 -6.09 -11.02
N ALA A 176 8.86 -6.45 -9.82
CA ALA A 176 9.41 -5.49 -8.87
C ALA A 176 10.65 -4.77 -9.42
N LYS A 177 11.56 -5.52 -10.07
CA LYS A 177 12.75 -4.94 -10.69
C LYS A 177 12.39 -4.03 -11.86
N ASP A 178 11.61 -4.52 -12.81
CA ASP A 178 11.23 -3.78 -14.01
C ASP A 178 10.44 -2.50 -13.65
N ALA A 179 9.53 -2.60 -12.67
CA ALA A 179 8.77 -1.45 -12.21
C ALA A 179 9.65 -0.38 -11.57
N LYS A 180 10.66 -0.80 -10.79
CA LYS A 180 11.62 0.11 -10.18
C LYS A 180 12.47 0.81 -11.25
N ASP A 181 13.04 0.05 -12.18
CA ASP A 181 13.86 0.60 -13.27
C ASP A 181 13.05 1.59 -14.11
N ALA A 182 11.79 1.28 -14.41
CA ALA A 182 10.86 2.17 -15.10
C ALA A 182 10.54 3.43 -14.28
N PHE A 183 10.31 3.30 -12.97
CA PHE A 183 10.03 4.42 -12.08
C PHE A 183 11.22 5.37 -11.98
N ASP A 184 12.44 4.85 -11.83
CA ASP A 184 13.67 5.62 -11.78
C ASP A 184 13.93 6.36 -13.11
N ALA A 185 13.55 5.73 -14.23
CA ALA A 185 13.55 6.34 -15.55
C ALA A 185 12.40 7.33 -15.78
N LYS A 186 11.54 7.57 -14.76
CA LYS A 186 10.30 8.37 -14.84
C LYS A 186 9.32 7.91 -15.92
N ASN A 187 9.44 6.66 -16.37
CA ASN A 187 8.48 6.01 -17.24
C ASN A 187 7.34 5.46 -16.37
N TYR A 188 6.48 6.34 -15.89
CA TYR A 188 5.40 5.99 -14.97
C TYR A 188 4.38 5.04 -15.60
N ASP A 189 4.16 5.12 -16.92
CA ASP A 189 3.26 4.19 -17.62
C ASP A 189 3.77 2.74 -17.52
N LEU A 190 5.05 2.51 -17.81
CA LEU A 190 5.65 1.18 -17.67
C LEU A 190 5.75 0.75 -16.21
N ALA A 191 6.09 1.66 -15.29
CA ALA A 191 6.15 1.35 -13.86
C ALA A 191 4.80 0.87 -13.33
N ILE A 192 3.71 1.56 -13.68
CA ILE A 192 2.34 1.19 -13.29
C ILE A 192 1.99 -0.20 -13.84
N ALA A 193 2.22 -0.45 -15.13
CA ALA A 193 1.94 -1.74 -15.75
C ALA A 193 2.72 -2.89 -15.08
N LYS A 194 3.98 -2.65 -14.70
CA LYS A 194 4.81 -3.65 -14.01
C LYS A 194 4.40 -3.88 -12.57
N TYR A 195 3.97 -2.85 -11.85
CA TYR A 195 3.36 -3.05 -10.53
C TYR A 195 2.03 -3.82 -10.63
N GLU A 196 1.21 -3.59 -11.68
CA GLU A 196 -0.01 -4.36 -11.93
C GLU A 196 0.27 -5.83 -12.24
N GLU A 197 1.33 -6.13 -13.00
CA GLU A 197 1.81 -7.49 -13.26
C GLU A 197 2.15 -8.22 -11.94
N GLY A 198 2.88 -7.55 -11.04
CA GLY A 198 3.21 -8.06 -9.71
C GLY A 198 1.98 -8.31 -8.82
N ILE A 199 1.00 -7.39 -8.84
CA ILE A 199 -0.27 -7.56 -8.11
C ILE A 199 -1.04 -8.75 -8.67
N ALA A 200 -1.14 -8.89 -10.00
CA ALA A 200 -1.90 -9.97 -10.62
C ALA A 200 -1.33 -11.37 -10.33
N ALA A 201 -0.02 -11.46 -10.06
CA ALA A 201 0.65 -12.72 -9.75
C ALA A 201 0.21 -13.33 -8.40
N ASP A 202 -0.01 -12.50 -7.38
CA ASP A 202 -0.55 -12.91 -6.07
C ASP A 202 -1.28 -11.74 -5.36
N PRO A 203 -2.55 -11.47 -5.71
CA PRO A 203 -3.22 -10.19 -5.36
C PRO A 203 -3.48 -9.95 -3.87
N GLU A 204 -3.48 -11.01 -3.06
CA GLU A 204 -3.81 -10.98 -1.64
C GLU A 204 -2.62 -11.34 -0.75
N PHE A 205 -1.45 -11.61 -1.33
CA PHE A 205 -0.29 -11.97 -0.53
C PHE A 205 0.25 -10.77 0.22
N VAL A 206 0.11 -10.83 1.55
CA VAL A 206 0.50 -9.80 2.51
C VAL A 206 1.94 -9.33 2.32
N GLY A 207 2.86 -10.22 1.91
CA GLY A 207 4.27 -9.92 1.75
C GLY A 207 4.63 -9.04 0.54
N SER A 208 3.81 -9.00 -0.51
CA SER A 208 4.16 -8.27 -1.75
C SER A 208 3.03 -7.38 -2.29
N ALA A 209 1.77 -7.83 -2.26
CA ALA A 209 0.67 -7.11 -2.86
C ALA A 209 0.47 -5.68 -2.29
N PRO A 210 0.56 -5.44 -0.97
CA PRO A 210 0.48 -4.08 -0.43
C PRO A 210 1.62 -3.17 -0.89
N VAL A 211 2.83 -3.71 -1.04
CA VAL A 211 4.00 -2.96 -1.52
C VAL A 211 3.79 -2.53 -2.97
N PHE A 212 3.36 -3.45 -3.83
CA PHE A 212 3.04 -3.14 -5.22
C PHE A 212 1.92 -2.10 -5.33
N ASN A 213 0.85 -2.24 -4.55
CA ASN A 213 -0.25 -1.28 -4.53
C ASN A 213 0.24 0.12 -4.10
N ASN A 214 1.03 0.21 -3.03
CA ASN A 214 1.59 1.49 -2.58
C ASN A 214 2.44 2.15 -3.67
N ASN A 215 3.37 1.41 -4.29
CA ASN A 215 4.28 1.98 -5.29
C ASN A 215 3.56 2.33 -6.61
N ARG A 216 2.58 1.52 -7.02
CA ARG A 216 1.68 1.85 -8.12
C ARG A 216 0.93 3.14 -7.85
N SER A 217 0.35 3.28 -6.66
CA SER A 217 -0.38 4.49 -6.26
C SER A 217 0.48 5.74 -6.24
N ILE A 218 1.75 5.63 -5.84
CA ILE A 218 2.72 6.74 -5.94
C ILE A 218 2.95 7.12 -7.41
N SER A 219 3.18 6.13 -8.27
CA SER A 219 3.42 6.34 -9.70
C SER A 219 2.22 7.01 -10.38
N LEU A 220 1.01 6.56 -10.07
CA LEU A 220 -0.24 7.15 -10.53
C LEU A 220 -0.38 8.61 -10.08
N ARG A 221 -0.15 8.90 -8.80
CA ARG A 221 -0.23 10.28 -8.27
C ARG A 221 0.75 11.21 -8.97
N ILE A 222 1.99 10.77 -9.19
CA ILE A 222 2.99 11.58 -9.89
C ILE A 222 2.56 11.82 -11.34
N ARG A 223 2.15 10.76 -12.06
CA ARG A 223 1.64 10.88 -13.44
C ARG A 223 0.43 11.81 -13.54
N ALA A 224 -0.46 11.78 -12.56
CA ALA A 224 -1.60 12.69 -12.49
C ALA A 224 -1.18 14.16 -12.42
N VAL A 225 -0.22 14.47 -11.54
CA VAL A 225 0.30 15.84 -11.37
C VAL A 225 0.99 16.32 -12.65
N ASP A 226 1.82 15.48 -13.26
CA ASP A 226 2.51 15.81 -14.52
C ASP A 226 1.52 16.02 -15.68
N THR A 227 0.53 15.13 -15.78
CA THR A 227 -0.53 15.22 -16.78
C THR A 227 -1.32 16.52 -16.61
N ARG A 228 -1.74 16.85 -15.38
CA ARG A 228 -2.48 18.08 -15.07
C ARG A 228 -1.65 19.34 -15.33
N ASN A 229 -0.38 19.35 -14.95
CA ASN A 229 0.54 20.47 -15.20
C ASN A 229 0.76 20.74 -16.70
N THR A 230 0.66 19.70 -17.52
CA THR A 230 0.69 19.82 -18.98
C THR A 230 -0.68 20.28 -19.50
N ALA A 231 -1.77 19.66 -19.04
CA ALA A 231 -3.13 19.92 -19.48
C ALA A 231 -3.54 21.39 -19.33
N ILE A 232 -3.18 22.05 -18.21
CA ILE A 232 -3.55 23.45 -17.98
C ILE A 232 -2.92 24.44 -18.98
N LYS A 233 -1.88 24.01 -19.71
CA LYS A 233 -1.20 24.81 -20.74
C LYS A 233 -1.75 24.57 -22.15
N LEU A 234 -2.57 23.53 -22.34
CA LEU A 234 -3.17 23.21 -23.63
C LEU A 234 -4.19 24.28 -24.02
N THR A 235 -4.16 24.67 -25.29
CA THR A 235 -5.12 25.62 -25.88
C THR A 235 -6.34 24.93 -26.46
N ASP A 236 -6.19 23.68 -26.92
CA ASP A 236 -7.32 22.86 -27.37
C ASP A 236 -8.15 22.41 -26.16
N ALA A 237 -9.45 22.74 -26.17
CA ALA A 237 -10.34 22.45 -25.05
C ALA A 237 -10.62 20.95 -24.88
N THR A 238 -10.64 20.18 -25.97
CA THR A 238 -10.93 18.75 -25.98
C THR A 238 -9.75 17.97 -25.40
N GLU A 239 -8.54 18.27 -25.88
CA GLU A 239 -7.30 17.67 -25.35
C GLU A 239 -7.08 18.03 -23.89
N LYS A 240 -7.35 19.28 -23.51
CA LYS A 240 -7.30 19.74 -22.12
C LYS A 240 -8.25 18.96 -21.22
N PHE A 241 -9.51 18.82 -21.63
CA PHE A 241 -10.51 18.09 -20.86
C PHE A 241 -10.11 16.61 -20.70
N ALA A 242 -9.71 15.95 -21.78
CA ALA A 242 -9.28 14.55 -21.74
C ALA A 242 -8.07 14.33 -20.83
N ALA A 243 -7.09 15.24 -20.84
CA ALA A 243 -5.92 15.15 -19.99
C ALA A 243 -6.25 15.40 -18.50
N LEU A 244 -7.19 16.30 -18.19
CA LEU A 244 -7.67 16.50 -16.81
C LEU A 244 -8.45 15.29 -16.29
N GLU A 245 -9.33 14.70 -17.10
CA GLU A 245 -10.03 13.46 -16.74
C GLU A 245 -9.06 12.30 -16.51
N LYS A 246 -8.00 12.18 -17.33
CA LYS A 246 -6.92 11.21 -17.08
C LYS A 246 -6.24 11.45 -15.72
N ALA A 247 -5.88 12.70 -15.41
CA ALA A 247 -5.26 13.03 -14.13
C ALA A 247 -6.18 12.75 -12.93
N LYS A 248 -7.48 13.06 -13.06
CA LYS A 248 -8.51 12.74 -12.07
C LYS A 248 -8.61 11.24 -11.84
N LYS A 249 -8.67 10.45 -12.92
CA LYS A 249 -8.69 8.98 -12.85
C LYS A 249 -7.44 8.42 -12.17
N ASP A 250 -6.26 8.94 -12.49
CA ASP A 250 -5.01 8.49 -11.87
C ASP A 250 -5.01 8.73 -10.35
N LEU A 251 -5.54 9.86 -9.87
CA LEU A 251 -5.70 10.14 -8.44
C LEU A 251 -6.72 9.22 -7.77
N ALA A 252 -7.82 8.92 -8.45
CA ALA A 252 -8.81 7.93 -8.00
C ALA A 252 -8.20 6.52 -7.86
N ASP A 253 -7.50 6.06 -8.89
CA ASP A 253 -6.83 4.76 -8.89
C ASP A 253 -5.70 4.70 -7.84
N SER A 254 -5.03 5.83 -7.59
CA SER A 254 -4.03 5.96 -6.54
C SER A 254 -4.66 5.78 -5.15
N ALA A 255 -5.77 6.47 -4.89
CA ALA A 255 -6.51 6.33 -3.63
C ALA A 255 -7.02 4.90 -3.42
N ALA A 256 -7.55 4.28 -4.47
CA ALA A 256 -8.01 2.89 -4.44
C ALA A 256 -6.88 1.89 -4.16
N GLY A 257 -5.70 2.09 -4.74
CA GLY A 257 -4.53 1.23 -4.47
C GLY A 257 -4.05 1.34 -3.02
N PHE A 258 -4.00 2.54 -2.44
CA PHE A 258 -3.66 2.68 -1.02
C PHE A 258 -4.72 2.06 -0.10
N LEU A 259 -6.00 2.18 -0.46
CA LEU A 259 -7.09 1.52 0.27
C LEU A 259 -6.95 0.00 0.20
N ARG A 260 -6.60 -0.56 -0.96
CA ARG A 260 -6.37 -2.00 -1.12
C ARG A 260 -5.19 -2.47 -0.27
N ALA A 261 -4.05 -1.75 -0.32
CA ALA A 261 -2.89 -2.05 0.50
C ALA A 261 -3.23 -2.04 1.99
N TRP A 262 -3.95 -1.01 2.45
CA TRP A 262 -4.43 -0.91 3.83
C TRP A 262 -5.33 -2.09 4.20
N ASN A 263 -6.30 -2.46 3.36
CA ASN A 263 -7.24 -3.54 3.66
C ASN A 263 -6.55 -4.91 3.77
N ILE A 264 -5.61 -5.21 2.86
CA ILE A 264 -4.82 -6.46 2.92
C ILE A 264 -4.03 -6.50 4.23
N LEU A 265 -3.33 -5.42 4.56
CA LEU A 265 -2.51 -5.37 5.78
C LEU A 265 -3.38 -5.40 7.04
N ASN A 266 -4.45 -4.63 7.09
CA ASN A 266 -5.29 -4.49 8.28
C ASN A 266 -6.08 -5.76 8.60
N ASN A 267 -6.35 -6.60 7.60
CA ASN A 267 -7.05 -7.87 7.75
C ASN A 267 -6.09 -9.09 7.76
N ALA A 268 -4.78 -8.87 7.70
CA ALA A 268 -3.78 -9.93 7.65
C ALA A 268 -3.80 -10.78 8.94
N PRO A 269 -3.94 -12.13 8.83
CA PRO A 269 -3.74 -13.03 9.97
C PRO A 269 -2.33 -12.88 10.54
N ALA A 270 -2.19 -13.03 11.86
CA ALA A 270 -0.87 -12.94 12.51
C ALA A 270 0.15 -13.96 11.96
N THR A 271 -0.32 -15.10 11.47
CA THR A 271 0.49 -16.15 10.82
C THR A 271 1.08 -15.72 9.48
N ASP A 272 0.47 -14.75 8.81
CA ASP A 272 0.90 -14.28 7.49
C ASP A 272 1.88 -13.10 7.61
N ILE A 273 2.07 -12.58 8.83
CA ILE A 273 2.99 -11.49 9.14
C ILE A 273 4.36 -12.08 9.51
N VAL A 274 5.18 -12.33 8.50
CA VAL A 274 6.51 -12.94 8.66
C VAL A 274 7.59 -11.91 9.02
N ASP A 275 7.48 -10.69 8.49
CA ASP A 275 8.34 -9.55 8.80
C ASP A 275 7.49 -8.42 9.39
N ARG A 276 7.48 -8.33 10.72
CA ARG A 276 6.67 -7.33 11.42
C ARG A 276 7.13 -5.90 11.14
N THR A 277 8.43 -5.67 11.00
CA THR A 277 8.99 -4.34 10.76
C THR A 277 8.54 -3.84 9.39
N ASN A 278 8.71 -4.67 8.35
CA ASN A 278 8.28 -4.31 7.01
C ASN A 278 6.76 -4.17 6.89
N TYR A 279 6.00 -5.04 7.57
CA TYR A 279 4.55 -4.96 7.65
C TYR A 279 4.09 -3.59 8.20
N GLU A 280 4.62 -3.15 9.35
CA GLU A 280 4.24 -1.88 9.96
C GLU A 280 4.69 -0.67 9.14
N ALA A 281 5.88 -0.75 8.54
CA ALA A 281 6.38 0.28 7.63
C ALA A 281 5.47 0.43 6.40
N THR A 282 5.07 -0.69 5.78
CA THR A 282 4.19 -0.70 4.61
C THR A 282 2.79 -0.20 4.96
N LYS A 283 2.28 -0.55 6.14
CA LYS A 283 0.99 -0.09 6.66
C LYS A 283 0.98 1.43 6.89
N THR A 284 2.05 1.95 7.48
CA THR A 284 2.24 3.40 7.66
C THR A 284 2.38 4.12 6.32
N ALA A 285 3.16 3.55 5.39
CA ALA A 285 3.35 4.10 4.05
C ALA A 285 2.03 4.20 3.26
N ALA A 286 1.12 3.21 3.41
CA ALA A 286 -0.19 3.26 2.77
C ALA A 286 -1.02 4.47 3.26
N LEU A 287 -1.03 4.71 4.57
CA LEU A 287 -1.77 5.83 5.16
C LEU A 287 -1.18 7.19 4.76
N VAL A 288 0.13 7.35 4.89
CA VAL A 288 0.82 8.61 4.51
C VAL A 288 0.68 8.87 3.01
N GLY A 289 0.84 7.83 2.19
CA GLY A 289 0.67 7.92 0.74
C GLY A 289 -0.73 8.35 0.33
N ALA A 290 -1.76 7.79 0.99
CA ALA A 290 -3.16 8.16 0.76
C ALA A 290 -3.43 9.63 1.10
N GLN A 291 -2.95 10.12 2.26
CA GLN A 291 -3.13 11.52 2.64
C GLN A 291 -2.53 12.49 1.61
N GLU A 292 -1.37 12.13 1.06
CA GLU A 292 -0.74 12.92 0.00
C GLU A 292 -1.52 12.84 -1.32
N THR A 293 -2.12 11.69 -1.66
CA THR A 293 -3.05 11.59 -2.81
C THR A 293 -4.29 12.46 -2.62
N PHE A 294 -4.89 12.46 -1.44
CA PHE A 294 -6.04 13.33 -1.12
C PHE A 294 -5.67 14.81 -1.24
N ARG A 295 -4.50 15.18 -0.70
CA ARG A 295 -3.97 16.54 -0.82
C ARG A 295 -3.78 16.94 -2.29
N MET A 296 -3.24 16.04 -3.12
CA MET A 296 -3.09 16.28 -4.56
C MET A 296 -4.44 16.46 -5.23
N ALA A 297 -5.42 15.59 -4.98
CA ALA A 297 -6.76 15.72 -5.55
C ALA A 297 -7.40 17.08 -5.24
N VAL A 298 -7.27 17.55 -3.99
CA VAL A 298 -7.73 18.90 -3.59
C VAL A 298 -6.97 19.99 -4.32
N LEU A 299 -5.63 19.97 -4.31
CA LEU A 299 -4.81 21.05 -4.90
C LEU A 299 -4.91 21.11 -6.42
N THR A 300 -5.18 19.97 -7.07
CA THR A 300 -5.37 19.92 -8.51
C THR A 300 -6.80 20.20 -8.94
N GLU A 301 -7.73 20.27 -7.98
CA GLU A 301 -9.18 20.33 -8.20
C GLU A 301 -9.68 19.16 -9.06
N GLN A 302 -9.11 17.97 -8.84
CA GLN A 302 -9.42 16.74 -9.57
C GLN A 302 -9.92 15.68 -8.59
N VAL A 303 -11.06 15.94 -7.96
CA VAL A 303 -11.67 15.02 -6.99
C VAL A 303 -12.71 14.16 -7.67
N ASP A 304 -12.44 12.85 -7.73
CA ASP A 304 -13.44 11.84 -8.05
C ASP A 304 -14.16 11.36 -6.77
N PRO A 305 -15.46 11.04 -6.79
CA PRO A 305 -16.17 10.54 -5.62
C PRO A 305 -15.51 9.33 -4.94
N SER A 306 -14.85 8.45 -5.70
CA SER A 306 -14.12 7.30 -5.14
C SER A 306 -12.95 7.70 -4.24
N VAL A 307 -12.34 8.88 -4.45
CA VAL A 307 -11.29 9.42 -3.57
C VAL A 307 -11.87 9.72 -2.19
N ILE A 308 -13.10 10.24 -2.13
CA ILE A 308 -13.80 10.51 -0.87
C ILE A 308 -14.12 9.21 -0.14
N GLU A 309 -14.59 8.19 -0.86
CA GLU A 309 -14.86 6.87 -0.27
C GLU A 309 -13.60 6.24 0.35
N ALA A 310 -12.45 6.35 -0.32
CA ALA A 310 -11.18 5.94 0.27
C ALA A 310 -10.80 6.79 1.49
N ALA A 311 -11.01 8.11 1.42
CA ALA A 311 -10.67 9.02 2.53
C ALA A 311 -11.53 8.81 3.78
N LYS A 312 -12.80 8.40 3.64
CA LYS A 312 -13.67 8.01 4.77
C LYS A 312 -13.05 6.88 5.62
N VAL A 313 -12.29 5.99 5.00
CA VAL A 313 -11.60 4.88 5.69
C VAL A 313 -10.21 5.29 6.15
N LEU A 314 -9.41 5.85 5.24
CA LEU A 314 -7.97 6.03 5.46
C LEU A 314 -7.64 7.26 6.31
N THR A 315 -8.47 8.31 6.31
CA THR A 315 -8.22 9.50 7.14
C THR A 315 -8.40 9.21 8.63
N PRO A 316 -9.49 8.57 9.10
CA PRO A 316 -9.58 8.14 10.50
C PRO A 316 -8.45 7.20 10.92
N ALA A 317 -8.07 6.26 10.04
CA ALA A 317 -6.96 5.34 10.30
C ALA A 317 -5.61 6.08 10.44
N TYR A 318 -5.33 7.06 9.58
CA TYR A 318 -4.15 7.92 9.68
C TYR A 318 -4.16 8.75 10.97
N VAL A 319 -5.28 9.39 11.30
CA VAL A 319 -5.42 10.20 12.52
C VAL A 319 -5.24 9.36 13.78
N ALA A 320 -5.63 8.08 13.78
CA ALA A 320 -5.44 7.21 14.94
C ALA A 320 -3.96 6.95 15.26
N VAL A 321 -3.09 6.89 14.25
CA VAL A 321 -1.68 6.49 14.40
C VAL A 321 -0.69 7.66 14.34
N GLU A 322 -1.07 8.81 13.76
CA GLU A 322 -0.19 9.97 13.63
C GLU A 322 0.01 10.68 14.99
N PRO A 323 1.22 10.78 15.54
CA PRO A 323 1.44 11.47 16.82
C PRO A 323 1.29 12.99 16.72
N ASP A 324 1.61 13.60 15.58
CA ASP A 324 1.64 15.05 15.43
C ASP A 324 0.23 15.66 15.29
N ALA A 325 -0.13 16.54 16.23
CA ALA A 325 -1.44 17.19 16.26
C ALA A 325 -1.70 18.09 15.05
N THR A 326 -0.66 18.73 14.50
CA THR A 326 -0.75 19.59 13.32
C THR A 326 -1.03 18.76 12.07
N LYS A 327 -0.34 17.62 11.92
CA LYS A 327 -0.59 16.68 10.82
C LYS A 327 -1.99 16.07 10.90
N LYS A 328 -2.45 15.71 12.10
CA LYS A 328 -3.84 15.27 12.33
C LYS A 328 -4.86 16.32 11.91
N ALA A 329 -4.67 17.58 12.31
CA ALA A 329 -5.53 18.69 11.92
C ALA A 329 -5.50 18.90 10.40
N THR A 330 -4.33 18.82 9.78
CA THR A 330 -4.15 18.93 8.33
C THR A 330 -4.90 17.83 7.57
N ALA A 331 -4.81 16.57 8.01
CA ALA A 331 -5.52 15.46 7.39
C ALA A 331 -7.06 15.63 7.46
N LYS A 332 -7.58 16.09 8.60
CA LYS A 332 -9.02 16.41 8.75
C LYS A 332 -9.44 17.54 7.82
N LEU A 333 -8.62 18.58 7.70
CA LEU A 333 -8.87 19.70 6.80
C LEU A 333 -8.89 19.25 5.32
N ILE A 334 -7.90 18.45 4.90
CA ILE A 334 -7.85 17.87 3.55
C ILE A 334 -9.13 17.06 3.27
N PHE A 335 -9.61 16.28 4.24
CA PHE A 335 -10.85 15.51 4.08
C PHE A 335 -12.08 16.41 3.91
N ALA A 336 -12.19 17.49 4.67
CA ALA A 336 -13.26 18.49 4.48
C ALA A 336 -13.15 19.18 3.10
N ASP A 337 -11.93 19.47 2.66
CA ASP A 337 -11.65 20.05 1.35
C ASP A 337 -12.02 19.12 0.18
N LEU A 338 -11.89 17.80 0.33
CA LEU A 338 -12.33 16.85 -0.69
C LEU A 338 -13.82 17.01 -0.99
N TYR A 339 -14.67 17.07 0.04
CA TYR A 339 -16.10 17.32 -0.13
C TYR A 339 -16.37 18.67 -0.80
N ARG A 340 -15.69 19.73 -0.35
CA ARG A 340 -15.85 21.08 -0.91
C ARG A 340 -15.51 21.11 -2.40
N VAL A 341 -14.39 20.51 -2.80
CA VAL A 341 -13.94 20.48 -4.20
C VAL A 341 -14.84 19.59 -5.06
N ALA A 342 -15.38 18.50 -4.51
CA ALA A 342 -16.37 17.66 -5.20
C ALA A 342 -17.76 18.31 -5.32
N GLY A 343 -17.98 19.48 -4.70
CA GLY A 343 -19.27 20.17 -4.68
C GLY A 343 -20.26 19.62 -3.66
N ASP A 344 -19.87 18.64 -2.86
CA ASP A 344 -20.67 18.08 -1.76
C ASP A 344 -20.65 19.04 -0.55
N SER A 345 -21.44 20.11 -0.70
CA SER A 345 -21.43 21.23 0.25
C SER A 345 -21.97 20.82 1.62
N GLU A 346 -22.92 19.89 1.68
CA GLU A 346 -23.52 19.42 2.93
C GLU A 346 -22.49 18.70 3.81
N ASN A 347 -21.78 17.72 3.25
CA ASN A 347 -20.74 17.01 3.99
C ASN A 347 -19.52 17.89 4.27
N ALA A 348 -19.19 18.84 3.39
CA ALA A 348 -18.15 19.83 3.65
C ALA A 348 -18.50 20.71 4.86
N ILE A 349 -19.73 21.23 4.95
CA ILE A 349 -20.21 22.05 6.08
C ILE A 349 -20.06 21.28 7.39
N ALA A 350 -20.55 20.03 7.44
CA ALA A 350 -20.44 19.19 8.63
C ALA A 350 -18.98 18.98 9.05
N SER A 351 -18.10 18.69 8.09
CA SER A 351 -16.68 18.43 8.34
C SER A 351 -15.95 19.67 8.86
N TYR A 352 -16.18 20.85 8.28
CA TYR A 352 -15.55 22.08 8.76
C TYR A 352 -16.09 22.52 10.13
N LYS A 353 -17.38 22.34 10.41
CA LYS A 353 -17.96 22.62 11.74
C LYS A 353 -17.26 21.79 12.81
N ALA A 354 -17.06 20.49 12.58
CA ALA A 354 -16.33 19.62 13.50
C ALA A 354 -14.86 20.05 13.73
N ILE A 355 -14.18 20.62 12.72
CA ILE A 355 -12.84 21.20 12.90
C ILE A 355 -12.92 22.43 13.81
N LEU A 356 -13.87 23.33 13.56
CA LEU A 356 -14.03 24.59 14.28
C LEU A 356 -14.49 24.42 15.73
N GLU A 357 -15.14 23.31 16.08
CA GLU A 357 -15.44 22.96 17.48
C GLU A 357 -14.17 22.84 18.34
N THR A 358 -13.10 22.31 17.75
CA THR A 358 -11.82 22.11 18.46
C THR A 358 -10.78 23.17 18.14
N SER A 359 -10.92 23.87 17.01
CA SER A 359 -10.02 24.92 16.54
C SER A 359 -10.81 26.11 15.98
N PRO A 360 -11.46 26.93 16.84
CA PRO A 360 -12.43 27.96 16.41
C PRO A 360 -11.88 29.09 15.53
N GLU A 361 -10.55 29.22 15.46
CA GLU A 361 -9.82 30.23 14.70
C GLU A 361 -9.02 29.63 13.54
N ASN A 362 -9.22 28.35 13.21
CA ASN A 362 -8.59 27.74 12.05
C ASN A 362 -9.05 28.44 10.76
N VAL A 363 -8.17 29.25 10.18
CA VAL A 363 -8.49 30.15 9.06
C VAL A 363 -8.94 29.38 7.81
N ASP A 364 -8.35 28.22 7.55
CA ASP A 364 -8.71 27.39 6.40
C ASP A 364 -10.11 26.77 6.58
N ALA A 365 -10.43 26.31 7.78
CA ALA A 365 -11.76 25.78 8.08
C ALA A 365 -12.84 26.88 8.07
N LEU A 366 -12.52 28.10 8.52
CA LEU A 366 -13.43 29.24 8.47
C LEU A 366 -13.81 29.59 7.02
N VAL A 367 -12.82 29.69 6.12
CA VAL A 367 -13.10 29.99 4.71
C VAL A 367 -13.75 28.82 4.00
N GLY A 368 -13.31 27.59 4.27
CA GLY A 368 -13.92 26.37 3.73
C GLY A 368 -15.41 26.27 4.09
N LEU A 369 -15.75 26.47 5.37
CA LEU A 369 -17.13 26.51 5.84
C LEU A 369 -17.93 27.64 5.18
N GLY A 370 -17.39 28.86 5.18
CA GLY A 370 -18.05 30.02 4.60
C GLY A 370 -18.38 29.81 3.12
N LEU A 371 -17.43 29.34 2.32
CA LEU A 371 -17.64 29.07 0.89
C LEU A 371 -18.65 27.93 0.66
N SER A 372 -18.59 26.85 1.43
CA SER A 372 -19.56 25.75 1.33
C SER A 372 -20.98 26.19 1.72
N LEU A 373 -21.12 27.04 2.76
CA LEU A 373 -22.41 27.62 3.16
C LEU A 373 -22.97 28.55 2.08
N VAL A 374 -22.13 29.36 1.40
CA VAL A 374 -22.57 30.18 0.27
C VAL A 374 -23.14 29.28 -0.84
N ASN A 375 -22.40 28.26 -1.25
CA ASN A 375 -22.82 27.36 -2.32
C ASN A 375 -24.13 26.64 -1.96
N TYR A 376 -24.20 26.05 -0.77
CA TYR A 376 -25.40 25.30 -0.35
C TYR A 376 -26.60 26.23 -0.10
N GLY A 377 -26.37 27.41 0.48
CA GLY A 377 -27.40 28.41 0.71
C GLY A 377 -28.04 28.89 -0.59
N TYR A 378 -27.26 29.11 -1.65
CA TYR A 378 -27.82 29.43 -2.97
C TYR A 378 -28.57 28.26 -3.59
N ILE A 379 -28.06 27.03 -3.46
CA ILE A 379 -28.75 25.82 -3.96
C ILE A 379 -30.10 25.60 -3.25
N LYS A 380 -30.18 25.92 -1.95
CA LYS A 380 -31.36 25.72 -1.11
C LYS A 380 -32.27 26.95 -0.99
N ASP A 381 -31.88 28.09 -1.58
CA ASP A 381 -32.51 29.40 -1.35
C ASP A 381 -32.65 29.74 0.14
N ASP A 382 -31.63 29.41 0.94
CA ASP A 382 -31.63 29.57 2.41
C ASP A 382 -30.86 30.83 2.82
N LYS A 383 -31.60 31.92 3.07
CA LYS A 383 -31.03 33.19 3.54
C LYS A 383 -30.38 33.10 4.92
N VAL A 384 -30.82 32.20 5.80
CA VAL A 384 -30.21 32.02 7.12
C VAL A 384 -28.82 31.43 6.95
N MET A 385 -28.69 30.44 6.06
CA MET A 385 -27.43 29.84 5.71
C MET A 385 -26.47 30.83 5.03
N LEU A 386 -26.97 31.66 4.11
CA LEU A 386 -26.18 32.74 3.50
C LEU A 386 -25.71 33.76 4.55
N GLN A 387 -26.54 34.07 5.56
CA GLN A 387 -26.17 34.94 6.67
C GLN A 387 -25.09 34.33 7.55
N GLU A 388 -25.17 33.03 7.85
CA GLU A 388 -24.12 32.28 8.54
C GLU A 388 -22.82 32.31 7.73
N ALA A 389 -22.89 32.11 6.41
CA ALA A 389 -21.76 32.17 5.51
C ALA A 389 -21.03 33.52 5.57
N ALA A 390 -21.78 34.62 5.47
CA ALA A 390 -21.22 35.98 5.55
C ALA A 390 -20.47 36.23 6.87
N ASN A 391 -21.00 35.71 7.98
CA ASN A 391 -20.37 35.84 9.29
C ASN A 391 -19.04 35.07 9.37
N TYR A 392 -18.99 33.83 8.89
CA TYR A 392 -17.74 33.04 8.87
C TYR A 392 -16.69 33.61 7.91
N LEU A 393 -17.10 34.04 6.71
CA LEU A 393 -16.20 34.69 5.76
C LEU A 393 -15.63 35.98 6.34
N GLN A 394 -16.44 36.78 7.05
CA GLN A 394 -15.96 37.99 7.70
C GLN A 394 -14.96 37.69 8.81
N LYS A 395 -15.19 36.65 9.61
CA LYS A 395 -14.23 36.19 10.63
C LYS A 395 -12.93 35.75 9.99
N PHE A 396 -12.98 34.96 8.92
CA PHE A 396 -11.82 34.56 8.14
C PHE A 396 -11.04 35.78 7.63
N VAL A 397 -11.69 36.74 6.96
CA VAL A 397 -11.03 37.95 6.42
C VAL A 397 -10.33 38.75 7.54
N SER A 398 -10.89 38.77 8.75
CA SER A 398 -10.27 39.46 9.89
C SER A 398 -9.03 38.78 10.47
N LEU A 399 -8.93 37.45 10.34
CA LEU A 399 -7.85 36.64 10.93
C LEU A 399 -6.76 36.27 9.92
N ALA A 400 -7.13 36.07 8.65
CA ALA A 400 -6.22 35.56 7.64
C ALA A 400 -5.14 36.57 7.26
N PRO A 401 -3.88 36.15 7.03
CA PRO A 401 -2.84 37.04 6.51
C PRO A 401 -3.19 37.51 5.09
N ASP A 402 -2.68 38.67 4.69
CA ASP A 402 -2.93 39.24 3.35
C ASP A 402 -2.43 38.33 2.21
N SER A 403 -1.45 37.48 2.49
CA SER A 403 -0.93 36.48 1.54
C SER A 403 -1.83 35.25 1.38
N HIS A 404 -2.92 35.13 2.16
CA HIS A 404 -3.78 33.95 2.09
C HIS A 404 -4.57 33.93 0.78
N LYS A 405 -4.46 32.82 0.04
CA LYS A 405 -4.99 32.68 -1.34
C LYS A 405 -6.49 33.00 -1.50
N PHE A 406 -7.28 32.77 -0.45
CA PHE A 406 -8.73 33.01 -0.48
C PHE A 406 -9.18 34.37 0.09
N LYS A 407 -8.28 35.21 0.62
CA LYS A 407 -8.70 36.43 1.34
C LYS A 407 -9.46 37.42 0.45
N ALA A 408 -8.96 37.67 -0.75
CA ALA A 408 -9.63 38.54 -1.72
C ALA A 408 -10.99 37.97 -2.16
N ASN A 409 -11.03 36.68 -2.54
CA ASN A 409 -12.25 36.03 -2.98
C ASN A 409 -13.33 35.98 -1.88
N ALA A 410 -12.94 35.81 -0.61
CA ALA A 410 -13.89 35.87 0.50
C ALA A 410 -14.51 37.26 0.68
N ALA A 411 -13.73 38.34 0.51
CA ALA A 411 -14.25 39.70 0.57
C ALA A 411 -15.21 40.01 -0.60
N GLU A 412 -14.91 39.50 -1.78
CA GLU A 412 -15.79 39.59 -2.95
C GLU A 412 -17.09 38.79 -2.74
N ALA A 413 -17.00 37.58 -2.19
CA ALA A 413 -18.17 36.78 -1.84
C ALA A 413 -19.10 37.52 -0.85
N ILE A 414 -18.53 38.14 0.19
CA ILE A 414 -19.30 38.99 1.13
C ILE A 414 -20.00 40.15 0.39
N THR A 415 -19.31 40.79 -0.54
CA THR A 415 -19.89 41.89 -1.34
C THR A 415 -21.05 41.37 -2.19
N THR A 416 -20.88 40.21 -2.82
CA THR A 416 -21.91 39.56 -3.65
C THR A 416 -23.15 39.18 -2.84
N LEU A 417 -22.98 38.62 -1.63
CA LEU A 417 -24.08 38.31 -0.71
C LEU A 417 -24.89 39.57 -0.36
N LYS A 418 -24.20 40.70 -0.16
CA LYS A 418 -24.87 41.97 0.13
C LYS A 418 -25.67 42.48 -1.06
N THR A 419 -25.09 42.44 -2.25
CA THR A 419 -25.74 43.00 -3.46
C THR A 419 -26.90 42.14 -3.95
N LEU A 420 -26.72 40.81 -3.96
CA LEU A 420 -27.70 39.90 -4.56
C LEU A 420 -28.74 39.39 -3.57
N SER A 421 -28.33 39.19 -2.31
CA SER A 421 -29.18 38.53 -1.30
C SER A 421 -29.59 39.46 -0.16
N ASN A 422 -29.13 40.72 -0.16
CA ASN A 422 -29.27 41.68 0.94
C ASN A 422 -28.76 41.11 2.29
N VAL A 423 -27.70 40.30 2.22
CA VAL A 423 -27.06 39.68 3.38
C VAL A 423 -25.73 40.37 3.65
N ALA A 424 -25.54 40.91 4.85
CA ALA A 424 -24.28 41.51 5.27
C ALA A 424 -23.79 40.85 6.57
N PRO A 425 -22.46 40.76 6.80
CA PRO A 425 -21.94 40.22 8.04
C PRO A 425 -22.48 40.98 9.24
N GLN A 426 -22.95 40.25 10.25
CA GLN A 426 -23.41 40.84 11.49
C GLN A 426 -22.21 41.28 12.32
N LYS A 427 -22.31 42.46 12.95
CA LYS A 427 -21.28 42.91 13.87
C LYS A 427 -21.19 41.90 15.02
N VAL A 428 -20.02 41.27 15.18
CA VAL A 428 -19.73 40.51 16.39
C VAL A 428 -19.79 41.52 17.54
N GLN A 429 -20.78 41.39 18.43
CA GLN A 429 -20.71 42.09 19.71
C GLN A 429 -19.46 41.55 20.41
N SER A 430 -18.40 42.35 20.48
CA SER A 430 -17.26 42.03 21.33
C SER A 430 -17.81 41.90 22.74
N GLY A 431 -17.91 40.67 23.25
CA GLY A 431 -18.26 40.42 24.64
C GLY A 431 -17.37 41.30 25.50
N GLY A 432 -17.99 42.27 26.18
CA GLY A 432 -17.27 43.23 26.99
C GLY A 432 -16.34 42.47 27.93
N LYS A 433 -15.04 42.79 27.88
CA LYS A 433 -14.12 42.44 28.96
C LYS A 433 -14.77 42.91 30.26
N LYS A 434 -15.32 41.98 31.05
CA LYS A 434 -15.49 42.24 32.48
C LYS A 434 -14.07 42.50 32.98
N LYS A 435 -13.78 43.77 33.27
CA LYS A 435 -12.60 44.16 34.04
C LYS A 435 -12.66 43.46 35.40
N PRO A 436 -11.51 43.07 35.96
CA PRO A 436 -11.42 42.27 37.18
C PRO A 436 -12.12 42.91 38.37
#